data_AF-A0A2E9AV90-F1
#
_entry.id   AF-A0A2E9AV90-F1
#
_cell.length_a   1.000
_cell.length_b   1.000
_cell.length_c   1.000
_cell.angle_alpha   90.00
_cell.angle_beta   90.00
_cell.angle_gamma   90.00
#
_symmetry.space_group_name_H-M   'P 1'
#
loop_
_entity.id
_entity.type
_entity.pdbx_description
1 polymer ?
#
loop_
_entity_poly.entity_id
_entity_poly.type
_entity_poly.pdbx_seq_one_letter_code
_entity_poly.pdbx_strand_id
1 'polypeptide(L)' 'MEHIWITINDLGVFLVMILVGAVVWLASRSLLFKIFESSRLVESISIVLALSVGVVVINQYLLS' A
#
# COMPACT_ATOMS: atom_id res chain seq x y z
N MET A 1 7.41 -15.16 25.53
CA MET A 1 7.41 -15.66 24.13
C MET A 1 6.20 -15.18 23.35
N GLU A 2 5.01 -15.11 23.96
CA GLU A 2 3.77 -14.65 23.31
C GLU A 2 3.85 -13.21 22.75
N HIS A 3 4.42 -12.26 23.50
CA HIS A 3 4.64 -10.89 23.01
C HIS A 3 5.62 -10.79 21.83
N ILE A 4 6.55 -11.73 21.70
CA ILE A 4 7.51 -11.74 20.58
C ILE A 4 6.79 -12.20 19.31
N TRP A 5 5.88 -13.18 19.45
CA TRP A 5 5.10 -13.71 18.34
C TRP A 5 4.17 -12.68 17.72
N ILE A 6 3.49 -11.88 18.55
CA ILE A 6 2.62 -10.78 18.09
C ILE A 6 3.42 -9.73 17.32
N THR A 7 4.55 -9.29 17.87
CA THR A 7 5.42 -8.30 17.22
C THR A 7 5.96 -8.79 15.87
N ILE A 8 6.30 -10.08 15.75
CA ILE A 8 6.74 -10.68 14.48
C ILE A 8 5.59 -10.68 13.46
N ASN A 9 4.37 -11.00 13.89
CA ASN A 9 3.21 -10.99 13.03
C ASN A 9 2.91 -9.58 12.50
N ASP A 10 2.92 -8.57 13.38
CA ASP A 10 2.70 -7.18 13.00
C ASP A 10 3.77 -6.67 12.03
N LEU A 11 5.03 -7.06 12.23
CA LEU A 11 6.11 -6.78 11.29
C LEU A 11 5.86 -7.44 9.92
N GLY A 12 5.36 -8.67 9.92
CA GLY A 12 4.97 -9.39 8.70
C GLY A 12 3.87 -8.65 7.93
N VAL A 13 2.82 -8.20 8.61
CA VAL A 13 1.73 -7.42 8.00
C VAL A 13 2.24 -6.09 7.45
N PHE A 14 3.12 -5.40 8.19
CA PHE A 14 3.74 -4.16 7.72
C PHE A 14 4.54 -4.36 6.43
N LEU A 15 5.32 -5.45 6.33
CA LEU A 15 6.04 -5.79 5.11
C LEU A 15 5.09 -6.09 3.93
N VAL A 16 4.00 -6.83 4.19
CA VAL A 16 2.97 -7.09 3.17
C VAL A 16 2.34 -5.78 2.69
N MET A 17 2.00 -4.86 3.60
CA MET A 17 1.46 -3.55 3.26
C MET A 17 2.39 -2.76 2.35
N ILE A 18 3.70 -2.74 2.63
CA ILE A 18 4.68 -2.05 1.77
C ILE A 18 4.72 -2.67 0.38
N LEU A 19 4.78 -4.01 0.29
CA LEU A 19 4.86 -4.70 -0.99
C LEU A 19 3.61 -4.47 -1.84
N VAL A 20 2.43 -4.61 -1.23
CA VAL A 20 1.15 -4.38 -1.92
C VAL A 20 1.04 -2.91 -2.35
N GLY A 21 1.39 -1.96 -1.46
CA GLY A 21 1.39 -0.54 -1.76
C GLY A 21 2.32 -0.19 -2.94
N ALA A 22 3.51 -0.77 -2.98
CA ALA A 22 4.47 -0.56 -4.07
C ALA A 22 3.94 -1.11 -5.42
N VAL A 23 3.32 -2.28 -5.41
CA VAL A 23 2.69 -2.87 -6.62
C VAL A 23 1.55 -1.97 -7.10
N VAL A 24 0.70 -1.50 -6.21
CA VAL A 24 -0.43 -0.61 -6.55
C VAL A 24 0.08 0.71 -7.11
N TRP A 25 1.09 1.32 -6.48
CA TRP A 25 1.71 2.55 -6.98
C TRP A 25 2.28 2.36 -8.39
N LEU A 26 3.03 1.28 -8.66
CA LEU A 26 3.58 1.01 -9.99
C LEU A 26 2.49 0.78 -11.04
N ALA A 27 1.46 0.01 -10.69
CA ALA A 27 0.35 -0.28 -11.59
C ALA A 27 -0.48 0.98 -11.88
N SER A 28 -0.84 1.74 -10.85
CA SER A 28 -1.61 2.98 -10.99
C SER A 28 -0.83 4.02 -11.77
N ARG A 29 0.47 4.17 -11.50
CA ARG A 29 1.34 5.10 -12.22
C ARG A 29 1.38 4.77 -13.71
N SER A 30 1.57 3.50 -14.05
CA SER A 30 1.59 3.03 -15.45
C SER A 30 0.26 3.24 -16.16
N LEU A 31 -0.87 3.10 -15.46
CA LEU A 31 -2.20 3.36 -16.01
C LEU A 31 -2.47 4.87 -16.17
N LEU A 32 -2.14 5.67 -15.15
CA LEU A 32 -2.41 7.10 -15.12
C LEU A 32 -1.55 7.88 -16.11
N PHE A 33 -0.33 7.44 -16.41
CA PHE A 33 0.49 8.02 -17.49
C PHE A 33 -0.13 7.86 -18.89
N LYS A 34 -1.07 6.93 -19.08
CA LYS A 34 -1.83 6.82 -20.34
C LYS A 34 -2.96 7.84 -20.45
N ILE A 35 -3.34 8.47 -19.33
CA ILE A 35 -4.52 9.32 -19.21
C ILE A 35 -4.13 10.78 -18.98
N PHE A 36 -3.09 11.02 -18.18
CA PHE A 36 -2.63 12.35 -17.79
C PHE A 36 -1.22 12.61 -18.28
N GLU A 37 -1.01 13.77 -18.90
CA GLU A 37 0.32 14.22 -19.33
C GLU A 37 1.15 14.82 -18.17
N SER A 38 0.48 15.27 -17.11
CA SER A 38 1.13 15.88 -15.95
C SER A 38 1.70 14.82 -15.01
N SER A 39 3.02 14.64 -15.05
CA SER A 39 3.78 13.75 -14.16
C SER A 39 3.50 14.02 -12.68
N ARG A 40 3.34 15.29 -12.26
CA ARG A 40 3.04 15.65 -10.87
C ARG A 40 1.66 15.14 -10.41
N LEU A 41 0.66 15.19 -11.28
CA LEU A 41 -0.69 14.71 -10.96
C LEU A 41 -0.71 13.17 -10.88
N VAL A 42 -0.08 12.51 -11.85
CA VAL A 42 0.04 11.04 -11.88
C VAL A 42 0.70 10.52 -10.61
N GLU A 43 1.81 11.14 -10.20
CA GLU A 43 2.54 10.74 -9.00
C GLU A 43 1.70 10.92 -7.74
N SER A 44 1.05 12.09 -7.60
CA SER A 44 0.22 12.39 -6.43
C SER A 44 -0.96 11.43 -6.29
N ILE A 45 -1.69 11.15 -7.37
CA ILE A 45 -2.83 10.22 -7.36
C ILE A 45 -2.35 8.79 -7.08
N SER A 46 -1.24 8.37 -7.70
CA SER A 46 -0.68 7.02 -7.47
C SER A 46 -0.26 6.79 -6.03
N ILE A 47 0.33 7.80 -5.38
CA ILE A 47 0.69 7.73 -3.97
C ILE A 47 -0.57 7.62 -3.10
N VAL A 48 -1.60 8.43 -3.35
CA VAL A 48 -2.86 8.36 -2.61
C VAL A 48 -3.53 6.99 -2.75
N LEU A 49 -3.51 6.40 -3.95
CA LEU A 49 -4.03 5.05 -4.19
C LEU A 49 -3.24 3.99 -3.41
N ALA A 50 -1.91 4.06 -3.44
CA ALA A 50 -1.05 3.14 -2.70
C ALA A 50 -1.24 3.23 -1.18
N LEU A 51 -1.34 4.45 -0.63
CA LEU A 51 -1.62 4.66 0.79
C LEU A 51 -3.00 4.13 1.19
N SER A 52 -4.01 4.33 0.33
CA SER A 52 -5.38 3.85 0.56
C SER A 52 -5.43 2.33 0.70
N VAL A 53 -4.65 1.60 -0.09
CA VAL A 53 -4.56 0.14 0.02
C VAL A 53 -3.92 -0.29 1.34
N GLY A 54 -2.92 0.44 1.83
CA GLY A 54 -2.37 0.22 3.18
C GLY A 54 -3.45 0.31 4.27
N VAL A 55 -4.33 1.31 4.19
CA VAL A 55 -5.46 1.47 5.13
C VAL A 55 -6.42 0.28 5.04
N VAL A 56 -6.71 -0.22 3.83
CA VAL A 56 -7.58 -1.39 3.65
C VAL A 56 -6.96 -2.64 4.26
N VAL A 57 -5.67 -2.90 4.01
CA VAL A 57 -4.97 -4.08 4.53
C VAL A 57 -4.93 -4.09 6.05
N ILE A 58 -4.59 -2.95 6.68
CA ILE A 58 -4.55 -2.90 8.15
C ILE A 58 -5.94 -3.00 8.76
N ASN A 59 -6.96 -2.42 8.12
CA ASN A 59 -8.34 -2.54 8.61
C ASN A 59 -8.84 -3.99 8.54
N GLN A 60 -8.52 -4.71 7.46
CA GLN A 60 -8.84 -6.13 7.35
C GLN A 60 -8.11 -6.97 8.40
N TYR A 61 -6.83 -6.69 8.65
CA TYR A 61 -6.04 -7.39 9.67
C TYR A 61 -6.51 -7.13 11.11
N LEU A 62 -6.96 -5.91 11.43
CA LEU A 62 -7.46 -5.58 12.76
C LEU A 62 -8.89 -6.07 13.03
N LEU A 63 -9.68 -6.27 11.98
CA LEU A 63 -11.07 -6.71 12.06
C LEU A 63 -11.26 -8.22 11.87
N SER A 64 -10.22 -8.94 11.44
CA SER A 64 -10.18 -10.40 11.32
C SER A 64 -9.81 -11.09 12.64
#